data_AF-A0A7Y3LD51-F1
#
_entry.id   AF-A0A7Y3LD51-F1
#
_cell.length_a   1.000
_cell.length_b   1.000
_cell.length_c   1.000
_cell.angle_alpha   90.00
_cell.angle_beta   90.00
_cell.angle_gamma   90.00
#
_symmetry.space_group_name_H-M   'P 1'
#
loop_
_entity.id
_entity.type
_entity.pdbx_description
1 polymer ?
#
loop_
_entity_poly.entity_id
_entity_poly.type
_entity_poly.pdbx_seq_one_letter_code
_entity_poly.pdbx_strand_id
1 'polypeptide(L)'
;MKSTWTTLQRRIGGEMGVAAQRRRRIALVIVVFLVLVLTLIDPTGRPQAVSSGQVGIAFFAALLTGGAIIFGLSFSSATLWPSLREINEYVGVSDWVTVASLGTLALAVGVLVNLDSMVSFGSTVVIFGDLMGLVSFLRILSLASPDRRKVVLAQRLGEEFTLAATHSERPTLVEHGSRGVLHRFITEFESSLTRSDSTTLRELVGEVEQATSSLRSRDRGLHAGGSPLHLPTELAFDLLHRLAQRALNGGLDPRGAVDLQTQIADGLIGSAVNISKGANDSQAAAILGRLSLHLAWTASTAWTMAARNSLESTTARSLIVSSGDLRGRILRSVDPDPSGLFSLDEQLVRPISTPLGCLTWLRCFVEFHGAPMTVAYYPTFQLLSGERYKYNIWDGAPILAQLRFHLYSSPSNTDEAVATRTAFGSASDFDRTFLALSVGLIATLRDARLRSPTTLGLPDLSDEPRRLAYELWSFATHRYFDTAIEGLETLARYSSQRLPNDLWCQSGVSLSQIAAPGPPIIDPISRMSALGLAIALRLAPLDPFDSPTELHGFLSRLDPSYLNTIRLLTDRILPNATAKAPVDAIIEQLCILHEMPSSGTFTL
;
A
#
# COMPACT_ATOMS: atom_id res chain seq x y z
N MET A 1 -18.34 27.76 27.25
CA MET A 1 -18.44 26.38 27.80
C MET A 1 -18.02 25.29 26.81
N LYS A 2 -18.49 25.25 25.55
CA LYS A 2 -18.01 24.26 24.55
C LYS A 2 -16.49 24.30 24.32
N SER A 3 -15.90 25.49 24.19
CA SER A 3 -14.45 25.66 23.95
C SER A 3 -13.58 25.20 25.14
N THR A 4 -13.96 25.54 26.38
CA THR A 4 -13.27 25.09 27.59
C THR A 4 -13.39 23.59 27.81
N TRP A 5 -14.53 22.99 27.47
CA TRP A 5 -14.73 21.54 27.52
C TRP A 5 -13.86 20.80 26.49
N THR A 6 -13.74 21.33 25.26
CA THR A 6 -12.84 20.75 24.24
C THR A 6 -11.36 20.87 24.60
N THR A 7 -10.95 21.94 25.28
CA THR A 7 -9.57 22.13 25.74
C THR A 7 -9.22 21.20 26.91
N LEU A 8 -10.15 21.00 27.85
CA LEU A 8 -10.00 20.02 28.93
C LEU A 8 -9.95 18.59 28.37
N GLN A 9 -10.78 18.27 27.38
CA GLN A 9 -10.79 16.97 26.70
C GLN A 9 -9.51 16.69 25.90
N ARG A 10 -8.94 17.70 25.22
CA ARG A 10 -7.63 17.58 24.54
C ARG A 10 -6.48 17.34 25.53
N ARG A 11 -6.49 17.97 26.70
CA ARG A 11 -5.46 17.77 27.73
C ARG A 11 -5.56 16.42 28.43
N ILE A 12 -6.77 15.88 28.65
CA ILE A 12 -6.98 14.59 29.32
C ILE A 12 -6.59 13.39 28.43
N GLY A 13 -6.58 13.55 27.09
CA GLY A 13 -6.23 12.50 26.12
C GLY A 13 -4.79 12.55 25.56
N GLY A 14 -3.97 13.52 25.96
CA GLY A 14 -2.77 13.92 25.20
C GLY A 14 -1.49 13.10 25.40
N GLU A 15 -1.36 12.29 26.45
CA GLU A 15 -0.09 11.57 26.71
C GLU A 15 -0.36 10.10 26.99
N MET A 16 -0.34 9.30 25.92
CA MET A 16 -0.28 7.85 26.03
C MET A 16 1.10 7.39 25.57
N GLY A 17 1.76 6.75 26.51
CA GLY A 17 3.06 6.14 26.37
C GLY A 17 3.36 5.44 27.68
N VAL A 18 4.12 4.35 27.63
CA VAL A 18 4.54 3.61 28.84
C VAL A 18 5.18 4.57 29.86
N ALA A 19 5.85 5.61 29.39
CA ALA A 19 6.39 6.71 30.20
C ALA A 19 5.31 7.56 30.91
N ALA A 20 4.20 7.89 30.22
CA ALA A 20 3.09 8.65 30.80
C ALA A 20 2.35 7.83 31.88
N GLN A 21 2.19 6.53 31.66
CA GLN A 21 1.59 5.62 32.65
C GLN A 21 2.48 5.44 33.88
N ARG A 22 3.81 5.30 33.68
CA ARG A 22 4.78 5.27 34.79
C ARG A 22 4.77 6.58 35.58
N ARG A 23 4.73 7.73 34.89
CA ARG A 23 4.60 9.06 35.52
C ARG A 23 3.28 9.20 36.28
N ARG A 24 2.16 8.73 35.73
CA ARG A 24 0.85 8.72 36.38
C ARG A 24 0.88 7.91 37.67
N ARG A 25 1.42 6.70 37.65
CA ARG A 25 1.55 5.85 38.86
C ARG A 25 2.45 6.49 39.91
N ILE A 26 3.58 7.07 39.52
CA ILE A 26 4.48 7.80 40.43
C ILE A 26 3.76 8.99 41.06
N ALA A 27 3.07 9.82 40.26
CA ALA A 27 2.30 10.94 40.77
C ALA A 27 1.19 10.50 41.73
N LEU A 28 0.53 9.37 41.44
CA LEU A 28 -0.51 8.80 42.29
C LEU A 28 0.05 8.37 43.65
N VAL A 29 1.19 7.70 43.68
CA VAL A 29 1.89 7.33 44.92
C VAL A 29 2.27 8.58 45.73
N ILE A 30 2.79 9.62 45.07
CA ILE A 30 3.14 10.89 45.74
C ILE A 30 1.90 11.54 46.36
N VAL A 31 0.78 11.58 45.63
CA VAL A 31 -0.47 12.19 46.13
C VAL A 31 -1.03 11.40 47.31
N VAL A 32 -1.08 10.07 47.24
CA VAL A 32 -1.55 9.23 48.36
C VAL A 32 -0.65 9.41 49.58
N PHE A 33 0.66 9.48 49.39
CA PHE A 33 1.60 9.75 50.48
C PHE A 33 1.42 11.15 51.08
N LEU A 34 1.20 12.17 50.26
CA LEU A 34 0.92 13.53 50.72
C LEU A 34 -0.37 13.59 51.55
N VAL A 35 -1.43 12.90 51.10
CA VAL A 35 -2.70 12.79 51.83
C VAL A 35 -2.48 12.10 53.18
N LEU A 36 -1.67 11.03 53.23
CA LEU A 36 -1.31 10.37 54.49
C LEU A 36 -0.63 11.34 55.46
N VAL A 37 0.39 12.06 55.01
CA VAL A 37 1.13 13.04 55.83
C VAL A 37 0.20 14.15 56.35
N LEU A 38 -0.68 14.69 55.49
CA LEU A 38 -1.62 15.73 55.89
C LEU A 38 -2.62 15.24 56.95
N THR A 39 -3.14 14.02 56.79
CA THR A 39 -4.12 13.43 57.73
C THR A 39 -3.49 13.01 59.07
N LEU A 40 -2.17 12.83 59.12
CA LEU A 40 -1.43 12.64 60.36
C LEU A 40 -1.21 13.95 61.12
N ILE A 41 -1.12 15.07 60.41
CA ILE A 41 -0.89 16.40 61.00
C ILE A 41 -2.19 17.01 61.52
N ASP A 42 -3.31 16.85 60.79
CA ASP A 42 -4.61 17.42 61.15
C ASP A 42 -5.76 16.44 60.84
N PRO A 43 -6.10 15.53 61.78
CA PRO A 43 -7.16 14.55 61.58
C PRO A 43 -8.54 15.23 61.65
N THR A 44 -9.32 15.09 60.57
CA THR A 44 -10.73 15.52 60.54
C THR A 44 -11.56 14.86 61.63
N GLY A 45 -12.55 15.60 62.14
CA GLY A 45 -13.45 15.09 63.18
C GLY A 45 -14.10 13.75 62.77
N ARG A 46 -13.90 12.73 63.60
CA ARG A 46 -14.34 11.35 63.35
C ARG A 46 -15.76 11.18 62.77
N PRO A 47 -16.83 11.83 63.30
CA PRO A 47 -18.17 11.66 62.73
C PRO A 47 -18.28 12.14 61.28
N GLN A 48 -17.56 13.21 60.92
CA GLN A 48 -17.53 13.74 59.56
C GLN A 48 -16.71 12.85 58.61
N ALA A 49 -15.61 12.28 59.10
CA ALA A 49 -14.78 11.35 58.34
C ALA A 49 -15.52 10.03 58.05
N VAL A 50 -16.27 9.51 59.03
CA VAL A 50 -17.11 8.32 58.83
C VAL A 50 -18.26 8.60 57.86
N SER A 51 -18.98 9.72 58.02
CA SER A 51 -20.10 10.05 57.12
C SER A 51 -19.64 10.28 55.69
N SER A 52 -18.51 10.98 55.50
CA SER A 52 -17.94 11.21 54.17
C SER A 52 -17.41 9.92 53.54
N GLY A 53 -16.78 9.05 54.34
CA GLY A 53 -16.36 7.72 53.91
C GLY A 53 -17.52 6.83 53.45
N GLN A 54 -18.66 6.84 54.16
CA GLN A 54 -19.86 6.09 53.77
C GLN A 54 -20.45 6.58 52.44
N VAL A 55 -20.55 7.90 52.26
CA VAL A 55 -21.01 8.50 50.99
C VAL A 55 -20.05 8.15 49.86
N GLY A 56 -18.73 8.22 50.11
CA GLY A 56 -17.72 7.86 49.13
C GLY A 56 -17.79 6.39 48.71
N ILE A 57 -17.92 5.47 49.67
CA ILE A 57 -18.10 4.03 49.36
C ILE A 57 -19.36 3.79 48.52
N ALA A 58 -20.48 4.46 48.85
CA ALA A 58 -21.71 4.34 48.08
C ALA A 58 -21.54 4.88 46.65
N PHE A 59 -20.85 6.01 46.48
CA PHE A 59 -20.56 6.59 45.18
C PHE A 59 -19.59 5.73 44.36
N PHE A 60 -18.54 5.19 44.98
CA PHE A 60 -17.64 4.21 44.40
C PHE A 60 -18.41 3.00 43.86
N ALA A 61 -19.30 2.41 44.66
CA ALA A 61 -20.12 1.27 44.25
C ALA A 61 -21.04 1.61 43.07
N ALA A 62 -21.65 2.81 43.08
CA ALA A 62 -22.49 3.28 41.98
C ALA A 62 -21.68 3.46 40.69
N LEU A 63 -20.50 4.09 40.75
CA LEU A 63 -19.60 4.24 39.61
C LEU A 63 -19.12 2.90 39.07
N LEU A 64 -18.76 1.96 39.95
CA LEU A 64 -18.29 0.63 39.57
C LEU A 64 -19.38 -0.15 38.85
N THR A 65 -20.61 -0.10 39.38
CA THR A 65 -21.78 -0.76 38.79
C THR A 65 -22.12 -0.16 37.42
N GLY A 66 -22.21 1.17 37.32
CA GLY A 66 -22.46 1.84 36.05
C GLY A 66 -21.37 1.56 35.03
N GLY A 67 -20.10 1.58 35.45
CA GLY A 67 -18.94 1.25 34.62
C GLY A 67 -19.00 -0.17 34.09
N ALA A 68 -19.35 -1.15 34.95
CA ALA A 68 -19.49 -2.55 34.57
C ALA A 68 -20.62 -2.77 33.54
N ILE A 69 -21.77 -2.09 33.70
CA ILE A 69 -22.89 -2.16 32.76
C ILE A 69 -22.47 -1.62 31.40
N ILE A 70 -21.89 -0.42 31.34
CA ILE A 70 -21.44 0.17 30.08
C ILE A 70 -20.39 -0.73 29.43
N PHE A 71 -19.48 -1.27 30.23
CA PHE A 71 -18.43 -2.15 29.74
C PHE A 71 -19.01 -3.42 29.10
N GLY A 72 -19.92 -4.11 29.79
CA GLY A 72 -20.55 -5.34 29.29
C GLY A 72 -21.43 -5.12 28.05
N LEU A 73 -22.02 -3.93 27.90
CA LEU A 73 -22.81 -3.58 26.72
C LEU A 73 -21.96 -3.10 25.53
N SER A 74 -20.82 -2.45 25.80
CA SER A 74 -20.04 -1.75 24.76
C SER A 74 -18.84 -2.53 24.24
N PHE A 75 -18.37 -3.52 25.00
CA PHE A 75 -17.19 -4.33 24.66
C PHE A 75 -17.55 -5.80 24.72
N SER A 76 -17.35 -6.49 23.60
CA SER A 76 -17.47 -7.94 23.54
C SER A 76 -16.17 -8.57 24.00
N SER A 77 -16.24 -9.62 24.82
CA SER A 77 -15.06 -10.45 25.13
C SER A 77 -14.56 -11.23 23.92
N ALA A 78 -15.35 -11.30 22.84
CA ALA A 78 -15.00 -12.00 21.61
C ALA A 78 -14.16 -11.15 20.64
N THR A 79 -14.11 -9.82 20.80
CA THR A 79 -13.26 -8.95 19.96
C THR A 79 -11.84 -8.94 20.51
N LEU A 80 -10.86 -9.29 19.67
CA LEU A 80 -9.44 -9.33 20.04
C LEU A 80 -8.80 -7.93 20.03
N TRP A 81 -9.47 -6.98 19.39
CA TRP A 81 -9.07 -5.58 19.23
C TRP A 81 -10.27 -4.65 19.47
N PRO A 82 -10.23 -3.72 20.43
CA PRO A 82 -9.20 -3.54 21.46
C PRO A 82 -9.22 -4.65 22.52
N SER A 83 -8.06 -4.97 23.08
CA SER A 83 -7.99 -5.87 24.23
C SER A 83 -8.49 -5.23 25.53
N LEU A 84 -8.99 -6.05 26.47
CA LEU A 84 -9.35 -5.62 27.82
C LEU A 84 -8.21 -4.88 28.53
N ARG A 85 -6.97 -5.29 28.26
CA ARG A 85 -5.77 -4.66 28.82
C ARG A 85 -5.60 -3.24 28.29
N GLU A 86 -5.72 -3.01 26.98
CA GLU A 86 -5.61 -1.67 26.39
C GLU A 86 -6.74 -0.74 26.85
N ILE A 87 -7.96 -1.28 26.97
CA ILE A 87 -9.08 -0.53 27.53
C ILE A 87 -8.77 -0.12 28.98
N ASN A 88 -8.27 -1.06 29.80
CA ASN A 88 -7.88 -0.76 31.18
C ASN A 88 -6.73 0.26 31.25
N GLU A 89 -5.74 0.18 30.37
CA GLU A 89 -4.63 1.14 30.33
C GLU A 89 -5.09 2.57 29.97
N TYR A 90 -6.05 2.71 29.03
CA TYR A 90 -6.64 4.00 28.68
C TYR A 90 -7.49 4.57 29.82
N VAL A 91 -8.39 3.74 30.34
CA VAL A 91 -9.37 4.16 31.33
C VAL A 91 -8.71 4.38 32.70
N GLY A 92 -7.80 3.48 33.09
CA GLY A 92 -7.20 3.44 34.42
C GLY A 92 -8.09 2.78 35.47
N VAL A 93 -8.96 1.82 35.09
CA VAL A 93 -9.87 1.15 36.03
C VAL A 93 -9.10 0.48 37.16
N SER A 94 -8.01 -0.23 36.83
CA SER A 94 -7.19 -0.89 37.84
C SER A 94 -6.59 0.08 38.85
N ASP A 95 -6.10 1.24 38.38
CA ASP A 95 -5.48 2.24 39.25
C ASP A 95 -6.54 2.87 40.18
N TRP A 96 -7.75 3.14 39.66
CA TRP A 96 -8.90 3.60 40.45
C TRP A 96 -9.35 2.60 41.50
N VAL A 97 -9.65 1.36 41.09
CA VAL A 97 -10.16 0.31 41.99
C VAL A 97 -9.15 0.03 43.10
N THR A 98 -7.86 0.02 42.80
CA THR A 98 -6.81 -0.21 43.80
C THR A 98 -6.79 0.88 44.86
N VAL A 99 -6.88 2.16 44.45
CA VAL A 99 -6.83 3.30 45.36
C VAL A 99 -8.09 3.39 46.22
N ALA A 100 -9.27 3.20 45.62
CA ALA A 100 -10.53 3.19 46.35
C ALA A 100 -10.61 2.01 47.35
N SER A 101 -10.09 0.83 46.96
CA SER A 101 -10.03 -0.34 47.84
C SER A 101 -9.08 -0.11 49.02
N LEU A 102 -7.90 0.48 48.77
CA LEU A 102 -6.95 0.87 49.82
C LEU A 102 -7.56 1.88 50.79
N GLY A 103 -8.25 2.91 50.29
CA GLY A 103 -8.95 3.88 51.13
C GLY A 103 -10.05 3.25 51.97
N THR A 104 -10.84 2.37 51.36
CA THR A 104 -11.93 1.65 52.05
C THR A 104 -11.39 0.75 53.16
N LEU A 105 -10.28 0.05 52.89
CA LEU A 105 -9.62 -0.81 53.87
C LEU A 105 -9.00 -0.01 55.02
N ALA A 106 -8.35 1.12 54.72
CA ALA A 106 -7.81 2.02 55.74
C ALA A 106 -8.93 2.61 56.62
N LEU A 107 -10.06 3.00 56.01
CA LEU A 107 -11.24 3.48 56.74
C LEU A 107 -11.80 2.40 57.67
N ALA A 108 -11.97 1.16 57.18
CA ALA A 108 -12.48 0.05 57.96
C ALA A 108 -11.56 -0.29 59.14
N VAL A 109 -10.25 -0.34 58.91
CA VAL A 109 -9.24 -0.55 59.97
C VAL A 109 -9.28 0.57 61.00
N GLY A 110 -9.34 1.83 60.55
CA GLY A 110 -9.45 2.99 61.45
C GLY A 110 -10.69 2.93 62.34
N VAL A 111 -11.83 2.52 61.79
CA VAL A 111 -13.09 2.37 62.54
C VAL A 111 -13.00 1.23 63.56
N LEU A 112 -12.45 0.07 63.15
CA LEU A 112 -12.32 -1.12 64.01
C LEU A 112 -11.32 -0.92 65.15
N VAL A 113 -10.18 -0.29 64.87
CA VAL A 113 -9.08 -0.10 65.83
C VAL A 113 -9.21 1.24 66.59
N ASN A 114 -10.24 2.02 66.30
CA ASN A 114 -10.51 3.29 66.98
C ASN A 114 -9.42 4.37 66.73
N LEU A 115 -8.81 4.37 65.54
CA LEU A 115 -7.72 5.28 65.13
C LEU A 115 -8.24 6.41 64.22
N ASP A 116 -8.42 7.61 64.78
CA ASP A 116 -9.03 8.75 64.08
C ASP A 116 -8.22 9.25 62.87
N SER A 117 -6.89 9.14 62.93
CA SER A 117 -5.99 9.48 61.81
C SER A 117 -6.17 8.52 60.62
N MET A 118 -6.33 7.22 60.89
CA MET A 118 -6.62 6.22 59.85
C MET A 118 -8.02 6.37 59.27
N VAL A 119 -9.01 6.76 60.10
CA VAL A 119 -10.37 7.06 59.63
C VAL A 119 -10.36 8.25 58.68
N SER A 120 -9.65 9.33 59.03
CA SER A 120 -9.51 10.53 58.19
C SER A 120 -8.71 10.28 56.91
N PHE A 121 -7.65 9.46 57.00
CA PHE A 121 -6.88 9.03 55.83
C PHE A 121 -7.74 8.20 54.88
N GLY A 122 -8.41 7.18 55.40
CA GLY A 122 -9.27 6.30 54.62
C GLY A 122 -10.39 7.06 53.91
N SER A 123 -11.11 7.94 54.61
CA SER A 123 -12.18 8.74 54.01
C SER A 123 -11.68 9.65 52.89
N THR A 124 -10.53 10.30 53.07
CA THR A 124 -9.93 11.19 52.07
C THR A 124 -9.45 10.42 50.84
N VAL A 125 -8.83 9.24 51.04
CA VAL A 125 -8.40 8.38 49.93
C VAL A 125 -9.58 7.80 49.17
N VAL A 126 -10.70 7.47 49.82
CA VAL A 126 -11.94 7.05 49.13
C VAL A 126 -12.47 8.18 48.25
N ILE A 127 -12.60 9.40 48.76
CA ILE A 127 -13.07 10.56 47.97
C ILE A 127 -12.14 10.84 46.78
N PHE A 128 -10.83 10.74 46.99
CA PHE A 128 -9.87 10.87 45.89
C PHE A 128 -10.04 9.73 44.86
N GLY A 129 -10.25 8.51 45.35
CA GLY A 129 -10.62 7.35 44.53
C GLY A 129 -11.87 7.64 43.69
N ASP A 130 -12.90 8.23 44.27
CA ASP A 130 -14.14 8.60 43.57
C ASP A 130 -13.94 9.63 42.47
N LEU A 131 -13.09 10.63 42.67
CA LEU A 131 -12.72 11.58 41.63
C LEU A 131 -12.01 10.89 40.45
N MET A 132 -11.09 9.97 40.75
CA MET A 132 -10.47 9.15 39.71
C MET A 132 -11.47 8.21 39.04
N GLY A 133 -12.42 7.69 39.80
CA GLY A 133 -13.52 6.86 39.32
C GLY A 133 -14.40 7.61 38.34
N LEU A 134 -14.75 8.86 38.63
CA LEU A 134 -15.51 9.72 37.74
C LEU A 134 -14.75 9.95 36.42
N VAL A 135 -13.44 10.23 36.47
CA VAL A 135 -12.61 10.39 35.26
C VAL A 135 -12.56 9.07 34.47
N SER A 136 -12.38 7.94 35.15
CA SER A 136 -12.35 6.62 34.53
C SER A 136 -13.70 6.29 33.87
N PHE A 137 -14.80 6.58 34.55
CA PHE A 137 -16.15 6.39 34.06
C PHE A 137 -16.44 7.25 32.81
N LEU A 138 -16.05 8.53 32.83
CA LEU A 138 -16.13 9.40 31.66
C LEU A 138 -15.28 8.90 30.49
N ARG A 139 -14.11 8.31 30.75
CA ARG A 139 -13.26 7.69 29.73
C ARG A 139 -13.90 6.44 29.14
N ILE A 140 -14.51 5.57 29.95
CA ILE A 140 -15.27 4.40 29.48
C ILE A 140 -16.43 4.84 28.60
N LEU A 141 -17.25 5.80 29.06
CA LEU A 141 -18.33 6.39 28.28
C LEU A 141 -17.84 6.96 26.95
N SER A 142 -16.67 7.60 26.98
CA SER A 142 -16.09 8.14 25.76
C SER A 142 -15.62 7.05 24.79
N LEU A 143 -15.09 5.92 25.28
CA LEU A 143 -14.72 4.76 24.45
C LEU A 143 -15.91 3.94 23.94
N ALA A 144 -17.07 4.08 24.58
CA ALA A 144 -18.31 3.49 24.07
C ALA A 144 -18.75 4.16 22.75
N SER A 145 -18.34 5.40 22.49
CA SER A 145 -18.56 6.06 21.20
C SER A 145 -17.61 5.52 20.12
N PRO A 146 -18.12 5.11 18.94
CA PRO A 146 -17.30 4.54 17.86
C PRO A 146 -16.22 5.49 17.37
N ASP A 147 -16.54 6.78 17.18
CA ASP A 147 -15.58 7.79 16.69
C ASP A 147 -14.38 7.96 17.63
N ARG A 148 -14.65 7.99 18.94
CA ARG A 148 -13.58 8.14 19.94
C ARG A 148 -12.78 6.87 20.12
N ARG A 149 -13.43 5.72 20.06
CA ARG A 149 -12.76 4.41 20.08
C ARG A 149 -11.75 4.34 18.93
N LYS A 150 -12.18 4.70 17.73
CA LYS A 150 -11.33 4.77 16.54
C LYS A 150 -10.10 5.67 16.74
N VAL A 151 -10.29 6.88 17.29
CA VAL A 151 -9.18 7.80 17.58
C VAL A 151 -8.17 7.20 18.56
N VAL A 152 -8.65 6.54 19.62
CA VAL A 152 -7.78 5.91 20.64
C VAL A 152 -7.00 4.74 20.04
N LEU A 153 -7.67 3.89 19.25
CA LEU A 153 -7.05 2.74 18.59
C LEU A 153 -6.02 3.16 17.54
N ALA A 154 -6.38 4.14 16.71
CA ALA A 154 -5.47 4.76 15.76
C ALA A 154 -4.26 5.39 16.45
N GLN A 155 -4.44 6.02 17.62
CA GLN A 155 -3.34 6.56 18.39
C GLN A 155 -2.40 5.45 18.90
N ARG A 156 -2.94 4.32 19.38
CA ARG A 156 -2.13 3.18 19.83
C ARG A 156 -1.38 2.51 18.69
N LEU A 157 -2.02 2.32 17.54
CA LEU A 157 -1.34 1.87 16.33
C LEU A 157 -0.21 2.84 15.95
N GLY A 158 -0.48 4.15 16.00
CA GLY A 158 0.51 5.20 15.77
C GLY A 158 1.70 5.13 16.74
N GLU A 159 1.46 4.88 18.03
CA GLU A 159 2.52 4.70 19.03
C GLU A 159 3.41 3.50 18.70
N GLU A 160 2.82 2.38 18.30
CA GLU A 160 3.57 1.18 17.90
C GLU A 160 4.38 1.41 16.62
N PHE A 161 3.80 2.12 15.64
CA PHE A 161 4.55 2.54 14.46
C PHE A 161 5.75 3.44 14.83
N THR A 162 5.59 4.36 15.79
CA THR A 162 6.73 5.15 16.27
C THR A 162 7.77 4.32 17.03
N LEU A 163 7.35 3.37 17.86
CA LEU A 163 8.26 2.49 18.61
C LEU A 163 9.07 1.61 17.65
N ALA A 164 8.41 1.03 16.65
CA ALA A 164 9.05 0.26 15.60
C ALA A 164 10.06 1.10 14.81
N ALA A 165 9.74 2.36 14.50
CA ALA A 165 10.64 3.27 13.79
C ALA A 165 11.90 3.65 14.60
N THR A 166 11.85 3.62 15.94
CA THR A 166 13.01 3.94 16.80
C THR A 166 14.05 2.83 16.95
N HIS A 167 13.72 1.59 16.57
CA HIS A 167 14.67 0.48 16.59
C HIS A 167 15.42 0.47 15.24
N SER A 168 16.73 0.72 15.27
CA SER A 168 17.57 0.95 14.08
C SER A 168 17.68 -0.23 13.10
N GLU A 169 17.28 -1.44 13.51
CA GLU A 169 17.16 -2.59 12.61
C GLU A 169 15.76 -2.58 12.04
N ARG A 170 15.62 -2.35 10.72
CA ARG A 170 14.35 -2.30 9.98
C ARG A 170 13.46 -3.45 10.41
N PRO A 171 12.48 -3.21 11.28
CA PRO A 171 11.70 -4.30 11.79
C PRO A 171 10.66 -4.64 10.75
N THR A 172 10.77 -5.86 10.22
CA THR A 172 9.74 -6.35 9.30
C THR A 172 8.44 -6.55 10.07
N LEU A 173 7.32 -6.42 9.37
CA LEU A 173 5.99 -6.74 9.90
C LEU A 173 5.92 -8.17 10.50
N VAL A 174 6.78 -9.08 10.03
CA VAL A 174 6.93 -10.45 10.54
C VAL A 174 7.58 -10.49 11.93
N GLU A 175 8.59 -9.66 12.19
CA GLU A 175 9.28 -9.61 13.49
C GLU A 175 8.39 -8.97 14.56
N HIS A 176 7.72 -7.85 14.22
CA HIS A 176 6.83 -7.12 15.13
C HIS A 176 5.43 -7.74 15.24
N GLY A 177 4.98 -8.47 14.23
CA GLY A 177 3.69 -9.15 14.20
C GLY A 177 3.61 -10.38 15.11
N SER A 178 4.71 -10.78 15.74
CA SER A 178 4.75 -11.95 16.62
C SER A 178 4.32 -11.67 18.07
N ARG A 179 4.37 -10.40 18.52
CA ARG A 179 3.97 -9.99 19.88
C ARG A 179 3.48 -8.54 19.89
N GLY A 180 2.26 -8.28 20.39
CA GLY A 180 1.82 -6.93 20.73
C GLY A 180 0.47 -6.51 20.17
N VAL A 181 0.35 -5.21 19.88
CA VAL A 181 -0.85 -4.50 19.40
C VAL A 181 -1.12 -4.84 17.93
N LEU A 182 -0.07 -4.83 17.08
CA LEU A 182 -0.17 -5.11 15.65
C LEU A 182 -0.67 -6.53 15.34
N HIS A 183 -0.20 -7.52 16.10
CA HIS A 183 -0.66 -8.91 15.99
C HIS A 183 -2.17 -9.03 16.23
N ARG A 184 -2.68 -8.36 17.27
CA ARG A 184 -4.10 -8.38 17.63
C ARG A 184 -4.95 -7.67 16.58
N PHE A 185 -4.46 -6.54 16.06
CA PHE A 185 -5.10 -5.86 14.94
C PHE A 185 -5.22 -6.77 13.71
N ILE A 186 -4.12 -7.42 13.29
CA ILE A 186 -4.12 -8.33 12.13
C ILE A 186 -5.04 -9.53 12.38
N THR A 187 -5.04 -10.09 13.59
CA THR A 187 -5.91 -11.22 13.94
C THR A 187 -7.40 -10.83 13.91
N GLU A 188 -7.75 -9.63 14.38
CA GLU A 188 -9.13 -9.13 14.29
C GLU A 188 -9.52 -8.85 12.83
N PHE A 189 -8.59 -8.34 12.02
CA PHE A 189 -8.81 -8.15 10.59
C PHE A 189 -9.05 -9.48 9.88
N GLU A 190 -8.25 -10.51 10.14
CA GLU A 190 -8.45 -11.87 9.61
C GLU A 190 -9.76 -12.51 10.08
N SER A 191 -10.12 -12.34 11.36
CA SER A 191 -11.39 -12.85 11.89
C SER A 191 -12.58 -12.14 11.25
N SER A 192 -12.46 -10.83 10.97
CA SER A 192 -13.47 -10.02 10.28
C SER A 192 -13.59 -10.39 8.80
N LEU A 193 -12.46 -10.66 8.13
CA LEU A 193 -12.43 -11.21 6.76
C LEU A 193 -13.12 -12.57 6.68
N THR A 194 -12.91 -13.42 7.67
CA THR A 194 -13.52 -14.76 7.73
C THR A 194 -15.02 -14.66 7.95
N ARG A 195 -15.46 -13.72 8.80
CA ARG A 195 -16.88 -13.40 9.05
C ARG A 195 -17.54 -12.60 7.93
N SER A 196 -16.77 -12.08 6.97
CA SER A 196 -17.24 -11.18 5.91
C SER A 196 -17.88 -9.88 6.43
N ASP A 197 -17.40 -9.38 7.56
CA ASP A 197 -17.92 -8.17 8.20
C ASP A 197 -17.31 -6.91 7.57
N SER A 198 -17.94 -6.41 6.50
CA SER A 198 -17.46 -5.21 5.79
C SER A 198 -17.43 -3.96 6.67
N THR A 199 -18.27 -3.89 7.70
CA THR A 199 -18.35 -2.73 8.58
C THR A 199 -17.15 -2.66 9.52
N THR A 200 -16.83 -3.75 10.20
CA THR A 200 -15.64 -3.84 11.06
C THR A 200 -14.36 -3.70 10.23
N LEU A 201 -14.29 -4.29 9.04
CA LEU A 201 -13.14 -4.12 8.15
C LEU A 201 -12.90 -2.65 7.76
N ARG A 202 -13.97 -1.89 7.48
CA ARG A 202 -13.88 -0.46 7.15
C ARG A 202 -13.41 0.36 8.35
N GLU A 203 -13.86 0.02 9.55
CA GLU A 203 -13.40 0.66 10.79
C GLU A 203 -11.90 0.41 10.99
N LEU A 204 -11.44 -0.84 10.88
CA LEU A 204 -10.03 -1.23 11.02
C LEU A 204 -9.12 -0.54 9.98
N VAL A 205 -9.53 -0.51 8.71
CA VAL A 205 -8.78 0.23 7.66
C VAL A 205 -8.73 1.72 8.00
N GLY A 206 -9.85 2.29 8.46
CA GLY A 206 -9.92 3.68 8.89
C GLY A 206 -9.04 4.00 10.10
N GLU A 207 -8.80 3.03 11.01
CA GLU A 207 -7.87 3.19 12.12
C GLU A 207 -6.42 3.28 11.64
N VAL A 208 -6.01 2.45 10.67
CA VAL A 208 -4.68 2.50 10.05
C VAL A 208 -4.49 3.83 9.31
N GLU A 209 -5.49 4.27 8.56
CA GLU A 209 -5.45 5.54 7.84
C GLU A 209 -5.28 6.73 8.78
N GLN A 210 -6.03 6.74 9.89
CA GLN A 210 -5.97 7.78 10.92
C GLN A 210 -4.65 7.74 11.72
N ALA A 211 -4.12 6.55 12.00
CA ALA A 211 -2.81 6.38 12.62
C ALA A 211 -1.72 6.97 11.72
N THR A 212 -1.78 6.65 10.42
CA THR A 212 -0.84 7.13 9.40
C THR A 212 -0.96 8.64 9.20
N SER A 213 -2.17 9.21 9.17
CA SER A 213 -2.35 10.68 9.07
C SER A 213 -1.81 11.42 10.29
N SER A 214 -1.94 10.83 11.47
CA SER A 214 -1.41 11.40 12.72
C SER A 214 0.11 11.40 12.72
N LEU A 215 0.76 10.33 12.25
CA LEU A 215 2.21 10.30 12.03
C LEU A 215 2.68 11.36 11.04
N ARG A 216 1.99 11.47 9.89
CA ARG A 216 2.27 12.49 8.87
C ARG A 216 2.24 13.91 9.42
N SER A 217 1.31 14.21 10.35
CA SER A 217 1.21 15.53 10.96
C SER A 217 2.38 15.86 11.92
N ARG A 218 2.98 14.83 12.54
CA ARG A 218 4.10 14.97 13.50
C ARG A 218 5.46 15.04 12.80
N ASP A 219 5.59 14.40 11.66
CA ASP A 219 6.87 14.24 10.93
C ASP A 219 7.33 15.50 10.17
N ARG A 220 6.52 16.57 10.13
CA ARG A 220 6.90 17.85 9.50
C ARG A 220 8.10 18.56 10.16
N GLY A 221 8.73 17.99 11.19
CA GLY A 221 9.80 18.65 11.96
C GLY A 221 11.05 17.81 12.26
N LEU A 222 11.15 16.54 11.84
CA LEU A 222 12.26 15.65 12.22
C LEU A 222 13.00 15.10 10.97
N HIS A 223 14.04 15.82 10.54
CA HIS A 223 14.87 15.48 9.37
C HIS A 223 15.99 14.45 9.65
N ALA A 224 15.83 13.51 10.58
CA ALA A 224 16.94 12.62 10.93
C ALA A 224 16.51 11.16 11.14
N GLY A 225 16.75 10.34 10.11
CA GLY A 225 16.95 8.90 10.23
C GLY A 225 15.69 8.02 10.28
N GLY A 226 15.23 7.58 9.11
CA GLY A 226 14.18 6.56 8.93
C GLY A 226 12.80 7.16 8.69
N SER A 227 12.14 6.80 7.58
CA SER A 227 10.77 7.28 7.32
C SER A 227 9.80 6.56 8.27
N PRO A 228 9.08 7.26 9.16
CA PRO A 228 8.11 6.65 10.09
C PRO A 228 6.92 6.00 9.36
N LEU A 229 6.87 6.10 8.03
CA LEU A 229 5.81 5.57 7.17
C LEU A 229 6.10 4.17 6.61
N HIS A 230 7.26 3.57 6.86
CA HIS A 230 7.57 2.22 6.37
C HIS A 230 6.57 1.16 6.87
N LEU A 231 6.43 0.99 8.19
CA LEU A 231 5.56 -0.03 8.78
C LEU A 231 4.06 0.17 8.45
N PRO A 232 3.49 1.40 8.49
CA PRO A 232 2.12 1.62 8.02
C PRO A 232 1.91 1.25 6.54
N THR A 233 2.91 1.52 5.69
CA THR A 233 2.84 1.19 4.26
C THR A 233 2.89 -0.32 4.04
N GLU A 234 3.78 -1.03 4.74
CA GLU A 234 3.84 -2.51 4.70
C GLU A 234 2.53 -3.14 5.18
N LEU A 235 1.96 -2.63 6.28
CA LEU A 235 0.66 -3.08 6.78
C LEU A 235 -0.43 -2.86 5.73
N ALA A 236 -0.49 -1.69 5.11
CA ALA A 236 -1.48 -1.41 4.07
C ALA A 236 -1.37 -2.38 2.88
N PHE A 237 -0.16 -2.76 2.45
CA PHE A 237 0.02 -3.79 1.43
C PHE A 237 -0.41 -5.18 1.90
N ASP A 238 -0.14 -5.55 3.15
CA ASP A 238 -0.59 -6.82 3.74
C ASP A 238 -2.12 -6.91 3.81
N LEU A 239 -2.78 -5.85 4.28
CA LEU A 239 -4.24 -5.76 4.31
C LEU A 239 -4.84 -5.84 2.90
N LEU A 240 -4.26 -5.13 1.93
CA LEU A 240 -4.68 -5.16 0.53
C LEU A 240 -4.55 -6.57 -0.05
N HIS A 241 -3.44 -7.27 0.22
CA HIS A 241 -3.22 -8.62 -0.27
C HIS A 241 -4.22 -9.63 0.31
N ARG A 242 -4.45 -9.58 1.63
CA ARG A 242 -5.41 -10.47 2.31
C ARG A 242 -6.84 -10.23 1.83
N LEU A 243 -7.21 -8.97 1.63
CA LEU A 243 -8.49 -8.58 1.04
C LEU A 243 -8.64 -9.15 -0.37
N ALA A 244 -7.63 -8.98 -1.23
CA ALA A 244 -7.63 -9.50 -2.59
C ALA A 244 -7.75 -11.03 -2.61
N GLN A 245 -6.95 -11.74 -1.80
CA GLN A 245 -7.04 -13.20 -1.68
C GLN A 245 -8.43 -13.66 -1.23
N ARG A 246 -9.03 -12.99 -0.23
CA ARG A 246 -10.36 -13.35 0.27
C ARG A 246 -11.46 -13.10 -0.78
N ALA A 247 -11.38 -11.99 -1.49
CA ALA A 247 -12.31 -11.65 -2.57
C ALA A 247 -12.19 -12.63 -3.75
N LEU A 248 -10.96 -12.98 -4.15
CA LEU A 248 -10.71 -13.97 -5.21
C LEU A 248 -11.20 -15.38 -4.85
N ASN A 249 -11.24 -15.73 -3.56
CA ASN A 249 -11.80 -16.98 -3.08
C ASN A 249 -13.35 -16.94 -2.91
N GLY A 250 -14.01 -15.86 -3.32
CA GLY A 250 -15.47 -15.70 -3.23
C GLY A 250 -16.00 -15.52 -1.80
N GLY A 251 -15.11 -15.22 -0.85
CA GLY A 251 -15.44 -15.15 0.58
C GLY A 251 -15.79 -13.75 1.09
N LEU A 252 -16.00 -12.77 0.21
CA LEU A 252 -16.32 -11.39 0.55
C LEU A 252 -17.30 -10.82 -0.49
N ASP A 253 -18.23 -9.97 -0.03
CA ASP A 253 -19.11 -9.22 -0.94
C ASP A 253 -18.28 -8.33 -1.88
N PRO A 254 -18.54 -8.34 -3.21
CA PRO A 254 -17.75 -7.59 -4.19
C PRO A 254 -17.73 -6.08 -3.94
N ARG A 255 -18.84 -5.50 -3.46
CA ARG A 255 -18.91 -4.05 -3.20
C ARG A 255 -18.08 -3.70 -1.98
N GLY A 256 -18.24 -4.46 -0.89
CA GLY A 256 -17.42 -4.31 0.30
C GLY A 256 -15.92 -4.46 0.00
N ALA A 257 -15.54 -5.43 -0.84
CA ALA A 257 -14.16 -5.62 -1.29
C ALA A 257 -13.62 -4.40 -2.03
N VAL A 258 -14.37 -3.89 -3.02
CA VAL A 258 -13.97 -2.73 -3.83
C VAL A 258 -13.85 -1.45 -3.00
N ASP A 259 -14.79 -1.21 -2.08
CA ASP A 259 -14.75 -0.05 -1.19
C ASP A 259 -13.47 -0.05 -0.34
N LEU A 260 -13.15 -1.19 0.28
CA LEU A 260 -11.96 -1.35 1.13
C LEU A 260 -10.67 -1.26 0.32
N GLN A 261 -10.64 -1.89 -0.86
CA GLN A 261 -9.51 -1.80 -1.79
C GLN A 261 -9.25 -0.35 -2.18
N THR A 262 -10.30 0.40 -2.51
CA THR A 262 -10.24 1.82 -2.87
C THR A 262 -9.71 2.65 -1.71
N GLN A 263 -10.23 2.46 -0.50
CA GLN A 263 -9.79 3.19 0.68
C GLN A 263 -8.30 2.95 0.99
N ILE A 264 -7.83 1.70 0.94
CA ILE A 264 -6.42 1.37 1.16
C ILE A 264 -5.54 1.98 0.06
N ALA A 265 -5.96 1.88 -1.20
CA ALA A 265 -5.23 2.41 -2.34
C ALA A 265 -5.11 3.94 -2.29
N ASP A 266 -6.20 4.65 -1.99
CA ASP A 266 -6.20 6.11 -1.83
C ASP A 266 -5.28 6.54 -0.66
N GLY A 267 -5.28 5.78 0.44
CA GLY A 267 -4.35 5.97 1.56
C GLY A 267 -2.87 5.82 1.14
N LEU A 268 -2.54 4.81 0.33
CA LEU A 268 -1.20 4.57 -0.20
C LEU A 268 -0.76 5.64 -1.22
N ILE A 269 -1.64 6.07 -2.11
CA ILE A 269 -1.40 7.18 -3.04
C ILE A 269 -1.12 8.47 -2.25
N GLY A 270 -1.96 8.77 -1.25
CA GLY A 270 -1.75 9.90 -0.35
C GLY A 270 -0.43 9.80 0.43
N SER A 271 0.00 8.59 0.82
CA SER A 271 1.30 8.38 1.45
C SER A 271 2.45 8.73 0.50
N ALA A 272 2.42 8.20 -0.73
CA ALA A 272 3.45 8.47 -1.75
C ALA A 272 3.58 9.98 -2.07
N VAL A 273 2.46 10.67 -2.23
CA VAL A 273 2.40 12.13 -2.46
C VAL A 273 3.01 12.93 -1.30
N ASN A 274 2.88 12.46 -0.07
CA ASN A 274 3.47 13.14 1.08
C ASN A 274 4.97 12.83 1.21
N ILE A 275 5.39 11.61 0.90
CA ILE A 275 6.79 11.19 0.92
C ILE A 275 7.61 11.96 -0.14
N SER A 276 7.04 12.20 -1.33
CA SER A 276 7.74 12.99 -2.36
C SER A 276 7.98 14.43 -1.93
N LYS A 277 7.05 15.06 -1.19
CA LYS A 277 7.25 16.40 -0.61
C LYS A 277 8.42 16.46 0.37
N GLY A 278 8.79 15.33 0.97
CA GLY A 278 9.97 15.17 1.82
C GLY A 278 11.27 14.85 1.06
N ALA A 279 11.29 15.02 -0.27
CA ALA A 279 12.43 14.74 -1.16
C ALA A 279 12.85 13.26 -1.24
N ASN A 280 11.94 12.31 -1.03
CA ASN A 280 12.20 10.88 -1.23
C ASN A 280 11.36 10.27 -2.36
N ASP A 281 11.59 10.77 -3.58
CA ASP A 281 10.93 10.33 -4.81
C ASP A 281 11.05 8.83 -5.08
N SER A 282 12.19 8.22 -4.75
CA SER A 282 12.44 6.80 -5.00
C SER A 282 11.49 5.90 -4.19
N GLN A 283 11.19 6.28 -2.95
CA GLN A 283 10.24 5.58 -2.10
C GLN A 283 8.80 5.82 -2.55
N ALA A 284 8.45 7.05 -2.92
CA ALA A 284 7.13 7.37 -3.47
C ALA A 284 6.85 6.56 -4.76
N ALA A 285 7.81 6.53 -5.68
CA ALA A 285 7.75 5.73 -6.90
C ALA A 285 7.62 4.24 -6.61
N ALA A 286 8.36 3.71 -5.63
CA ALA A 286 8.26 2.31 -5.24
C ALA A 286 6.86 1.98 -4.67
N ILE A 287 6.23 2.85 -3.88
CA ILE A 287 4.87 2.66 -3.36
C ILE A 287 3.87 2.61 -4.52
N LEU A 288 3.91 3.62 -5.40
CA LEU A 288 2.99 3.70 -6.55
C LEU A 288 3.19 2.54 -7.53
N GLY A 289 4.45 2.13 -7.75
CA GLY A 289 4.81 0.97 -8.54
C GLY A 289 4.24 -0.31 -7.95
N ARG A 290 4.56 -0.62 -6.68
CA ARG A 290 4.06 -1.83 -5.98
C ARG A 290 2.54 -1.89 -5.92
N LEU A 291 1.87 -0.76 -5.67
CA LEU A 291 0.41 -0.68 -5.70
C LEU A 291 -0.12 -0.99 -7.10
N SER A 292 0.45 -0.39 -8.13
CA SER A 292 0.05 -0.66 -9.53
C SER A 292 0.20 -2.14 -9.88
N LEU A 293 1.34 -2.75 -9.52
CA LEU A 293 1.61 -4.16 -9.74
C LEU A 293 0.60 -5.07 -9.03
N HIS A 294 0.28 -4.74 -7.78
CA HIS A 294 -0.68 -5.50 -6.99
C HIS A 294 -2.08 -5.44 -7.61
N LEU A 295 -2.55 -4.25 -7.99
CA LEU A 295 -3.84 -4.05 -8.65
C LEU A 295 -3.91 -4.79 -10.00
N ALA A 296 -2.82 -4.76 -10.76
CA ALA A 296 -2.66 -5.49 -12.02
C ALA A 296 -2.79 -7.00 -11.83
N TRP A 297 -2.09 -7.54 -10.84
CA TRP A 297 -2.14 -8.94 -10.48
C TRP A 297 -3.55 -9.36 -10.03
N THR A 298 -4.21 -8.56 -9.19
CA THR A 298 -5.59 -8.83 -8.75
C THR A 298 -6.56 -8.87 -9.93
N ALA A 299 -6.48 -7.91 -10.85
CA ALA A 299 -7.32 -7.87 -12.05
C ALA A 299 -7.06 -9.07 -12.98
N SER A 300 -5.78 -9.35 -13.27
CA SER A 300 -5.39 -10.47 -14.14
C SER A 300 -5.78 -11.83 -13.54
N THR A 301 -5.65 -11.98 -12.22
CA THR A 301 -6.05 -13.20 -11.50
C THR A 301 -7.57 -13.35 -11.49
N ALA A 302 -8.32 -12.29 -11.17
CA ALA A 302 -9.78 -12.30 -11.21
C ALA A 302 -10.31 -12.67 -12.60
N TRP A 303 -9.72 -12.09 -13.66
CA TRP A 303 -10.06 -12.43 -15.03
C TRP A 303 -9.77 -13.90 -15.35
N THR A 304 -8.58 -14.40 -15.00
CA THR A 304 -8.18 -15.79 -15.27
C THR A 304 -9.10 -16.78 -14.53
N MET A 305 -9.46 -16.47 -13.28
CA MET A 305 -10.39 -17.31 -12.51
C MET A 305 -11.80 -17.27 -13.11
N ALA A 306 -12.27 -16.11 -13.57
CA ALA A 306 -13.57 -15.99 -14.25
C ALA A 306 -13.59 -16.75 -15.58
N ALA A 307 -12.53 -16.65 -16.40
CA ALA A 307 -12.38 -17.39 -17.66
C ALA A 307 -12.38 -18.92 -17.43
N ARG A 308 -11.92 -19.37 -16.25
CA ARG A 308 -11.94 -20.77 -15.82
C ARG A 308 -13.19 -21.16 -15.03
N ASN A 309 -14.21 -20.29 -14.97
CA ASN A 309 -15.44 -20.50 -14.19
C ASN A 309 -15.19 -20.81 -12.71
N SER A 310 -14.06 -20.35 -12.15
CA SER A 310 -13.68 -20.55 -10.74
C SER A 310 -14.04 -19.36 -9.85
N LEU A 311 -14.41 -18.22 -10.45
CA LEU A 311 -14.86 -17.01 -9.76
C LEU A 311 -16.14 -16.49 -10.43
N GLU A 312 -17.10 -16.02 -9.64
CA GLU A 312 -18.33 -15.43 -10.14
C GLU A 312 -18.02 -14.19 -11.01
N SER A 313 -18.70 -14.05 -12.15
CA SER A 313 -18.44 -12.96 -13.10
C SER A 313 -18.69 -11.57 -12.50
N THR A 314 -19.62 -11.43 -11.56
CA THR A 314 -19.92 -10.17 -10.88
C THR A 314 -18.73 -9.72 -10.03
N THR A 315 -18.22 -10.60 -9.16
CA THR A 315 -17.03 -10.38 -8.33
C THR A 315 -15.81 -10.09 -9.18
N ALA A 316 -15.58 -10.89 -10.22
CA ALA A 316 -14.46 -10.70 -11.13
C ALA A 316 -14.52 -9.33 -11.82
N ARG A 317 -15.70 -8.95 -12.34
CA ARG A 317 -15.90 -7.64 -12.99
C ARG A 317 -15.64 -6.49 -12.01
N SER A 318 -16.17 -6.56 -10.78
CA SER A 318 -15.96 -5.53 -9.76
C SER A 318 -14.47 -5.33 -9.45
N LEU A 319 -13.72 -6.42 -9.25
CA LEU A 319 -12.28 -6.35 -8.98
C LEU A 319 -11.50 -5.80 -10.17
N ILE A 320 -11.82 -6.23 -11.39
CA ILE A 320 -11.13 -5.77 -12.61
C ILE A 320 -11.36 -4.27 -12.82
N VAL A 321 -12.62 -3.81 -12.76
CA VAL A 321 -12.97 -2.40 -12.97
C VAL A 321 -12.33 -1.53 -11.90
N SER A 322 -12.46 -1.90 -10.62
CA SER A 322 -11.86 -1.16 -9.51
C SER A 322 -10.33 -1.07 -9.65
N SER A 323 -9.65 -2.17 -9.96
CA SER A 323 -8.21 -2.16 -10.19
C SER A 323 -7.82 -1.27 -11.38
N GLY A 324 -8.60 -1.27 -12.47
CA GLY A 324 -8.39 -0.39 -13.62
C GLY A 324 -8.53 1.09 -13.25
N ASP A 325 -9.61 1.45 -12.55
CA ASP A 325 -9.88 2.81 -12.10
C ASP A 325 -8.79 3.34 -11.16
N LEU A 326 -8.38 2.53 -10.19
CA LEU A 326 -7.31 2.86 -9.24
C LEU A 326 -5.96 3.02 -9.93
N ARG A 327 -5.64 2.14 -10.90
CA ARG A 327 -4.44 2.31 -11.73
C ARG A 327 -4.49 3.59 -12.58
N GLY A 328 -5.67 3.95 -13.08
CA GLY A 328 -5.91 5.23 -13.75
C GLY A 328 -5.66 6.43 -12.81
N ARG A 329 -6.05 6.33 -11.53
CA ARG A 329 -5.71 7.36 -10.52
C ARG A 329 -4.21 7.46 -10.28
N ILE A 330 -3.51 6.32 -10.16
CA ILE A 330 -2.05 6.31 -10.01
C ILE A 330 -1.39 6.97 -11.22
N LEU A 331 -1.80 6.62 -12.44
CA LEU A 331 -1.29 7.22 -13.67
C LEU A 331 -1.49 8.74 -13.67
N ARG A 332 -2.69 9.22 -13.31
CA ARG A 332 -2.98 10.66 -13.18
C ARG A 332 -2.12 11.34 -12.12
N SER A 333 -1.81 10.66 -11.01
CA SER A 333 -0.94 11.21 -9.97
C SER A 333 0.51 11.36 -10.42
N VAL A 334 0.97 10.52 -11.35
CA VAL A 334 2.34 10.55 -11.88
C VAL A 334 2.46 11.48 -13.09
N ASP A 335 1.37 11.68 -13.83
CA ASP A 335 1.35 12.50 -15.05
C ASP A 335 1.66 13.98 -14.76
N PRO A 336 2.74 14.54 -15.34
CA PRO A 336 3.06 15.95 -15.16
C PRO A 336 2.05 16.93 -15.78
N ASP A 337 1.25 16.47 -16.75
CA ASP A 337 0.26 17.26 -17.49
C ASP A 337 -0.92 16.37 -17.99
N PRO A 338 -1.78 15.91 -17.06
CA PRO A 338 -2.90 15.04 -17.41
C PRO A 338 -3.86 15.74 -18.37
N SER A 339 -4.17 15.10 -19.50
CA SER A 339 -5.10 15.64 -20.51
C SER A 339 -6.52 15.85 -19.93
N GLY A 340 -7.10 17.02 -20.18
CA GLY A 340 -8.18 17.61 -19.36
C GLY A 340 -9.58 16.98 -19.44
N LEU A 341 -10.23 16.95 -18.27
CA LEU A 341 -11.69 17.07 -17.98
C LEU A 341 -11.97 17.01 -16.46
N PHE A 342 -10.96 16.73 -15.62
CA PHE A 342 -11.09 16.58 -14.17
C PHE A 342 -10.37 17.74 -13.45
N SER A 343 -11.19 18.51 -12.72
CA SER A 343 -10.94 19.72 -11.92
C SER A 343 -9.50 20.23 -11.69
N LEU A 344 -9.33 21.51 -12.03
CA LEU A 344 -8.27 22.47 -11.70
C LEU A 344 -7.96 22.68 -10.19
N ASP A 345 -8.53 21.91 -9.26
CA ASP A 345 -8.49 22.20 -7.81
C ASP A 345 -7.58 21.29 -6.98
N GLU A 346 -7.10 20.16 -7.51
CA GLU A 346 -6.04 19.41 -6.85
C GLU A 346 -4.70 19.94 -7.35
N GLN A 347 -3.95 20.59 -6.47
CA GLN A 347 -2.52 20.84 -6.69
C GLN A 347 -1.89 19.49 -7.07
N LEU A 348 -1.64 19.29 -8.37
CA LEU A 348 -0.98 18.10 -8.92
C LEU A 348 0.43 18.07 -8.36
N VAL A 349 0.58 17.44 -7.19
CA VAL A 349 1.89 17.15 -6.62
C VAL A 349 2.51 16.12 -7.53
N ARG A 350 3.67 16.42 -8.12
CA ARG A 350 4.46 15.46 -8.90
C ARG A 350 5.17 14.55 -7.89
N PRO A 351 4.74 13.28 -7.70
CA PRO A 351 5.37 12.41 -6.72
C PRO A 351 6.71 11.85 -7.22
N ILE A 352 6.97 11.99 -8.52
CA ILE A 352 8.14 11.45 -9.21
C ILE A 352 8.73 12.57 -10.05
N SER A 353 10.00 12.90 -9.82
CA SER A 353 10.75 13.86 -10.62
C SER A 353 12.11 13.33 -11.11
N THR A 354 12.53 12.15 -10.66
CA THR A 354 13.84 11.57 -11.00
C THR A 354 13.74 10.44 -12.02
N PRO A 355 14.77 10.21 -12.87
CA PRO A 355 14.81 9.07 -13.79
C PRO A 355 14.69 7.71 -13.08
N LEU A 356 15.34 7.58 -11.91
CA LEU A 356 15.23 6.37 -11.08
C LEU A 356 13.80 6.16 -10.59
N GLY A 357 13.12 7.21 -10.12
CA GLY A 357 11.72 7.13 -9.70
C GLY A 357 10.81 6.75 -10.86
N CYS A 358 10.99 7.37 -12.03
CA CYS A 358 10.22 7.05 -13.24
C CYS A 358 10.38 5.57 -13.61
N LEU A 359 11.61 5.06 -13.66
CA LEU A 359 11.87 3.64 -13.95
C LEU A 359 11.29 2.71 -12.89
N THR A 360 11.41 3.06 -11.61
CA THR A 360 10.91 2.28 -10.47
C THR A 360 9.39 2.10 -10.54
N TRP A 361 8.66 3.18 -10.83
CA TRP A 361 7.22 3.12 -11.04
C TRP A 361 6.86 2.35 -12.32
N LEU A 362 7.46 2.72 -13.45
CA LEU A 362 7.15 2.18 -14.76
C LEU A 362 7.35 0.67 -14.81
N ARG A 363 8.46 0.17 -14.23
CA ARG A 363 8.78 -1.27 -14.13
C ARG A 363 7.62 -2.08 -13.57
N CYS A 364 6.97 -1.59 -12.52
CA CYS A 364 5.84 -2.26 -11.91
C CYS A 364 4.51 -1.97 -12.61
N PHE A 365 4.36 -0.79 -13.22
CA PHE A 365 3.13 -0.40 -13.90
C PHE A 365 2.90 -1.20 -15.19
N VAL A 366 3.95 -1.53 -15.95
CA VAL A 366 3.80 -2.25 -17.22
C VAL A 366 3.63 -3.77 -17.06
N GLU A 367 3.72 -4.32 -15.85
CA GLU A 367 3.50 -5.75 -15.62
C GLU A 367 2.01 -6.10 -15.46
N PHE A 368 1.65 -7.35 -15.83
CA PHE A 368 0.31 -7.95 -15.80
C PHE A 368 -0.76 -7.21 -16.62
N HIS A 369 -1.05 -7.76 -17.81
CA HIS A 369 -2.00 -7.19 -18.78
C HIS A 369 -3.39 -6.94 -18.15
N GLY A 370 -3.94 -5.73 -18.29
CA GLY A 370 -5.25 -5.38 -17.71
C GLY A 370 -5.60 -3.90 -17.51
N ALA A 371 -4.77 -2.96 -18.00
CA ALA A 371 -5.02 -1.50 -17.99
C ALA A 371 -4.16 -0.89 -19.12
N PRO A 372 -4.36 0.36 -19.57
CA PRO A 372 -3.64 0.89 -20.74
C PRO A 372 -2.14 1.12 -20.43
N MET A 373 -1.35 0.05 -20.52
CA MET A 373 0.07 0.00 -20.23
C MET A 373 0.87 0.96 -21.10
N THR A 374 0.46 1.06 -22.37
CA THR A 374 1.07 1.94 -23.34
C THR A 374 0.84 3.42 -23.03
N VAL A 375 -0.25 3.76 -22.33
CA VAL A 375 -0.53 5.14 -21.93
C VAL A 375 0.45 5.61 -20.85
N ALA A 376 1.05 4.70 -20.07
CA ALA A 376 2.12 5.06 -19.12
C ALA A 376 3.36 5.65 -19.81
N TYR A 377 3.56 5.38 -21.11
CA TYR A 377 4.68 5.94 -21.84
C TYR A 377 4.57 7.45 -22.10
N TYR A 378 3.37 8.03 -22.08
CA TYR A 378 3.18 9.47 -22.21
C TYR A 378 3.84 10.25 -21.06
N PRO A 379 3.47 10.00 -19.78
CA PRO A 379 4.13 10.65 -18.66
C PRO A 379 5.58 10.20 -18.52
N THR A 380 5.94 8.96 -18.87
CA THR A 380 7.36 8.56 -18.93
C THR A 380 8.16 9.42 -19.91
N PHE A 381 7.63 9.66 -21.11
CA PHE A 381 8.30 10.51 -22.11
C PHE A 381 8.54 11.91 -21.54
N GLN A 382 7.54 12.51 -20.90
CA GLN A 382 7.65 13.85 -20.33
C GLN A 382 8.55 13.92 -19.09
N LEU A 383 8.47 12.92 -18.20
CA LEU A 383 9.32 12.86 -17.00
C LEU A 383 10.80 12.67 -17.35
N LEU A 384 11.11 11.98 -18.44
CA LEU A 384 12.49 11.68 -18.84
C LEU A 384 13.06 12.72 -19.81
N SER A 385 12.23 13.30 -20.69
CA SER A 385 12.69 14.27 -21.69
C SER A 385 12.40 15.73 -21.35
N GLY A 386 11.56 16.00 -20.34
CA GLY A 386 11.06 17.36 -20.03
C GLY A 386 10.01 17.87 -21.02
N GLU A 387 9.77 17.17 -22.12
CA GLU A 387 8.89 17.59 -23.21
C GLU A 387 7.64 16.71 -23.29
N ARG A 388 6.49 17.30 -23.64
CA ARG A 388 5.26 16.52 -23.84
C ARG A 388 5.28 15.80 -25.19
N TYR A 389 4.99 14.50 -25.19
CA TYR A 389 4.78 13.74 -26.42
C TYR A 389 3.52 14.21 -27.14
N LYS A 390 3.65 14.61 -28.41
CA LYS A 390 2.55 15.24 -29.19
C LYS A 390 1.81 14.28 -30.11
N TYR A 391 2.33 13.08 -30.30
CA TYR A 391 1.77 12.11 -31.24
C TYR A 391 0.90 11.07 -30.53
N ASN A 392 0.11 10.34 -31.30
CA ASN A 392 -0.77 9.30 -30.80
C ASN A 392 -0.16 7.92 -31.05
N ILE A 393 0.10 7.16 -29.98
CA ILE A 393 0.61 5.79 -30.09
C ILE A 393 -0.36 4.87 -30.83
N TRP A 394 -1.67 5.16 -30.76
CA TRP A 394 -2.71 4.39 -31.43
C TRP A 394 -2.75 4.65 -32.94
N ASP A 395 -2.12 5.73 -33.40
CA ASP A 395 -1.93 6.06 -34.82
C ASP A 395 -0.60 5.51 -35.36
N GLY A 396 0.08 4.62 -34.62
CA GLY A 396 1.36 4.06 -35.01
C GLY A 396 2.52 5.06 -34.84
N ALA A 397 2.49 5.90 -33.81
CA ALA A 397 3.62 6.77 -33.49
C ALA A 397 4.58 6.10 -32.46
N PRO A 398 5.89 5.96 -32.76
CA PRO A 398 6.81 5.17 -31.95
C PRO A 398 7.37 5.97 -30.76
N ILE A 399 6.62 6.03 -29.65
CA ILE A 399 6.97 6.86 -28.48
C ILE A 399 8.34 6.55 -27.87
N LEU A 400 8.71 5.26 -27.77
CA LEU A 400 10.00 4.85 -27.21
C LEU A 400 11.17 5.19 -28.14
N ALA A 401 11.00 5.01 -29.45
CA ALA A 401 12.01 5.40 -30.43
C ALA A 401 12.22 6.92 -30.44
N GLN A 402 11.13 7.69 -30.35
CA GLN A 402 11.22 9.15 -30.23
C GLN A 402 11.87 9.57 -28.93
N LEU A 403 11.57 8.92 -27.80
CA LEU A 403 12.23 9.23 -26.52
C LEU A 403 13.74 9.02 -26.62
N ARG A 404 14.16 7.87 -27.17
CA ARG A 404 15.57 7.57 -27.43
C ARG A 404 16.21 8.63 -28.32
N PHE A 405 15.53 9.03 -29.39
CA PHE A 405 16.00 10.06 -30.31
C PHE A 405 16.19 11.41 -29.60
N HIS A 406 15.19 11.87 -28.83
CA HIS A 406 15.25 13.11 -28.05
C HIS A 406 16.30 13.08 -26.93
N LEU A 407 16.68 11.90 -26.44
CA LEU A 407 17.71 11.78 -25.42
C LEU A 407 19.12 11.75 -26.02
N TYR A 408 19.37 10.97 -27.08
CA TYR A 408 20.73 10.65 -27.53
C TYR A 408 21.08 11.07 -28.96
N SER A 409 20.10 11.17 -29.87
CA SER A 409 20.36 11.48 -31.29
C SER A 409 20.19 12.96 -31.60
N SER A 410 19.17 13.59 -31.03
CA SER A 410 18.91 15.02 -31.06
C SER A 410 18.60 15.48 -29.63
N PRO A 411 19.62 15.56 -28.76
CA PRO A 411 19.44 15.73 -27.33
C PRO A 411 18.70 17.02 -27.00
N SER A 412 17.55 16.90 -26.32
CA SER A 412 16.90 18.07 -25.70
C SER A 412 17.75 18.60 -24.54
N ASN A 413 17.73 19.92 -24.35
CA ASN A 413 18.54 20.64 -23.34
C ASN A 413 17.77 20.94 -22.05
N THR A 414 16.57 20.39 -21.87
CA THR A 414 15.84 20.46 -20.60
C THR A 414 16.63 19.81 -19.46
N ASP A 415 16.42 20.27 -18.23
CA ASP A 415 17.05 19.70 -17.03
C ASP A 415 16.75 18.21 -16.87
N GLU A 416 15.51 17.80 -17.16
CA GLU A 416 15.06 16.40 -17.12
C GLU A 416 15.82 15.51 -18.11
N ALA A 417 15.95 15.93 -19.37
CA ALA A 417 16.72 15.19 -20.38
C ALA A 417 18.21 15.06 -20.01
N VAL A 418 18.81 16.10 -19.42
CA VAL A 418 20.19 16.07 -18.92
C VAL A 418 20.31 15.09 -17.75
N ALA A 419 19.40 15.14 -16.78
CA ALA A 419 19.37 14.23 -15.64
C ALA A 419 19.17 12.78 -16.09
N THR A 420 18.30 12.54 -17.06
CA THR A 420 18.05 11.22 -17.66
C THR A 420 19.28 10.66 -18.34
N ARG A 421 19.92 11.44 -19.23
CA ARG A 421 21.19 11.00 -19.86
C ARG A 421 22.26 10.70 -18.82
N THR A 422 22.36 11.53 -17.78
CA THR A 422 23.33 11.33 -16.70
C THR A 422 23.05 10.04 -15.91
N ALA A 423 21.77 9.75 -15.63
CA ALA A 423 21.35 8.59 -14.86
C ALA A 423 21.47 7.27 -15.65
N PHE A 424 21.10 7.28 -16.93
CA PHE A 424 21.22 6.10 -17.80
C PHE A 424 22.64 5.90 -18.32
N GLY A 425 23.43 6.97 -18.49
CA GLY A 425 24.74 6.92 -19.12
C GLY A 425 24.62 6.88 -20.64
N SER A 426 24.83 5.71 -21.24
CA SER A 426 24.86 5.56 -22.70
C SER A 426 23.49 5.23 -23.31
N ALA A 427 23.35 5.43 -24.62
CA ALA A 427 22.18 4.95 -25.36
C ALA A 427 22.01 3.42 -25.24
N SER A 428 23.13 2.67 -25.18
CA SER A 428 23.08 1.21 -25.01
C SER A 428 22.52 0.80 -23.64
N ASP A 429 22.75 1.58 -22.59
CA ASP A 429 22.24 1.32 -21.24
C ASP A 429 20.73 1.63 -21.16
N PHE A 430 20.30 2.70 -21.83
CA PHE A 430 18.89 2.99 -22.06
C PHE A 430 18.21 1.84 -22.81
N ASP A 431 18.78 1.43 -23.95
CA ASP A 431 18.27 0.36 -24.81
C ASP A 431 18.10 -0.95 -24.03
N ARG A 432 19.10 -1.29 -23.22
CA ARG A 432 19.10 -2.45 -22.34
C ARG A 432 18.00 -2.38 -21.27
N THR A 433 17.78 -1.21 -20.66
CA THR A 433 16.75 -1.04 -19.63
C THR A 433 15.35 -1.20 -20.23
N PHE A 434 15.09 -0.61 -21.39
CA PHE A 434 13.79 -0.73 -22.05
C PHE A 434 13.56 -2.13 -22.65
N LEU A 435 14.63 -2.85 -23.02
CA LEU A 435 14.54 -4.28 -23.30
C LEU A 435 14.10 -5.05 -22.04
N ALA A 436 14.70 -4.77 -20.88
CA ALA A 436 14.33 -5.37 -19.58
C ALA A 436 12.85 -5.17 -19.24
N LEU A 437 12.33 -3.95 -19.43
CA LEU A 437 10.91 -3.62 -19.29
C LEU A 437 10.03 -4.46 -20.23
N SER A 438 10.45 -4.57 -21.50
CA SER A 438 9.75 -5.39 -22.50
C SER A 438 9.64 -6.85 -22.05
N VAL A 439 10.73 -7.42 -21.49
CA VAL A 439 10.75 -8.79 -20.97
C VAL A 439 9.76 -8.97 -19.82
N GLY A 440 9.74 -8.04 -18.86
CA GLY A 440 8.80 -8.09 -17.73
C GLY A 440 7.34 -8.07 -18.18
N LEU A 441 7.01 -7.19 -19.13
CA LEU A 441 5.69 -7.17 -19.76
C LEU A 441 5.37 -8.49 -20.46
N ILE A 442 6.20 -8.92 -21.42
CA ILE A 442 5.93 -10.10 -22.26
C ILE A 442 5.76 -11.35 -21.40
N ALA A 443 6.56 -11.49 -20.34
CA ALA A 443 6.45 -12.59 -19.39
C ALA A 443 5.09 -12.63 -18.68
N THR A 444 4.42 -11.49 -18.49
CA THR A 444 3.15 -11.32 -17.76
C THR A 444 1.93 -11.05 -18.63
N LEU A 445 2.09 -11.00 -19.96
CA LEU A 445 0.96 -10.93 -20.88
C LEU A 445 0.03 -12.13 -20.65
N ARG A 446 -1.28 -11.83 -20.67
CA ARG A 446 -2.35 -12.81 -20.43
C ARG A 446 -2.30 -13.94 -21.46
N ASP A 447 -2.89 -15.07 -21.10
CA ASP A 447 -3.10 -16.18 -22.01
C ASP A 447 -4.31 -15.89 -22.91
N ALA A 448 -4.05 -15.43 -24.13
CA ALA A 448 -5.06 -15.10 -25.12
C ALA A 448 -5.81 -16.34 -25.65
N ARG A 449 -5.36 -17.56 -25.29
CA ARG A 449 -6.12 -18.80 -25.57
C ARG A 449 -7.33 -18.96 -24.65
N LEU A 450 -7.33 -18.28 -23.50
CA LEU A 450 -8.48 -18.24 -22.61
C LEU A 450 -9.48 -17.23 -23.17
N ARG A 451 -10.70 -17.68 -23.49
CA ARG A 451 -11.76 -16.79 -23.98
C ARG A 451 -12.28 -15.93 -22.84
N SER A 452 -12.48 -14.64 -23.11
CA SER A 452 -13.09 -13.73 -22.15
C SER A 452 -14.56 -14.13 -21.90
N PRO A 453 -14.99 -14.28 -20.64
CA PRO A 453 -16.40 -14.52 -20.34
C PRO A 453 -17.27 -13.39 -20.91
N THR A 454 -18.28 -13.74 -21.71
CA THR A 454 -19.19 -12.76 -22.33
C THR A 454 -19.92 -11.87 -21.30
N THR A 455 -20.07 -12.38 -20.07
CA THR A 455 -20.68 -11.71 -18.93
C THR A 455 -19.84 -10.57 -18.34
N LEU A 456 -18.53 -10.49 -18.62
CA LEU A 456 -17.69 -9.39 -18.13
C LEU A 456 -17.98 -8.08 -18.87
N GLY A 457 -18.24 -8.14 -20.18
CA GLY A 457 -18.66 -6.97 -20.98
C GLY A 457 -17.69 -5.79 -20.93
N LEU A 458 -16.38 -6.04 -20.76
CA LEU A 458 -15.36 -5.01 -20.63
C LEU A 458 -14.59 -4.81 -21.95
N PRO A 459 -14.66 -3.60 -22.58
CA PRO A 459 -13.93 -3.31 -23.81
C PRO A 459 -12.41 -3.39 -23.62
N ASP A 460 -11.93 -3.11 -22.40
CA ASP A 460 -10.52 -3.18 -22.03
C ASP A 460 -9.92 -4.58 -21.91
N LEU A 461 -10.80 -5.58 -21.97
CA LEU A 461 -10.46 -6.99 -21.97
C LEU A 461 -11.07 -7.68 -23.20
N SER A 462 -11.31 -6.95 -24.28
CA SER A 462 -11.73 -7.57 -25.53
C SER A 462 -10.65 -8.57 -25.98
N ASP A 463 -11.08 -9.72 -26.47
CA ASP A 463 -10.21 -10.74 -27.07
C ASP A 463 -9.66 -10.29 -28.44
N GLU A 464 -9.66 -8.97 -28.73
CA GLU A 464 -9.34 -8.44 -30.03
C GLU A 464 -7.82 -8.47 -30.25
N PRO A 465 -7.30 -9.31 -31.16
CA PRO A 465 -5.85 -9.47 -31.36
C PRO A 465 -5.15 -8.16 -31.72
N ARG A 466 -5.89 -7.23 -32.35
CA ARG A 466 -5.40 -5.90 -32.73
C ARG A 466 -4.97 -5.06 -31.55
N ARG A 467 -5.70 -5.10 -30.43
CA ARG A 467 -5.35 -4.32 -29.24
C ARG A 467 -4.04 -4.79 -28.62
N LEU A 468 -3.86 -6.10 -28.52
CA LEU A 468 -2.60 -6.70 -28.06
C LEU A 468 -1.46 -6.45 -29.05
N ALA A 469 -1.75 -6.49 -30.35
CA ALA A 469 -0.79 -6.08 -31.38
C ALA A 469 -0.35 -4.62 -31.20
N TYR A 470 -1.24 -3.67 -30.84
CA TYR A 470 -0.87 -2.27 -30.52
C TYR A 470 0.09 -2.18 -29.34
N GLU A 471 -0.18 -2.96 -28.29
CA GLU A 471 0.68 -3.03 -27.12
C GLU A 471 2.08 -3.56 -27.51
N LEU A 472 2.16 -4.65 -28.27
CA LEU A 472 3.42 -5.24 -28.73
C LEU A 472 4.16 -4.34 -29.74
N TRP A 473 3.43 -3.68 -30.63
CA TRP A 473 3.96 -2.78 -31.65
C TRP A 473 4.73 -1.61 -31.03
N SER A 474 4.24 -1.08 -29.91
CA SER A 474 4.90 -0.01 -29.16
C SER A 474 6.30 -0.38 -28.67
N PHE A 475 6.57 -1.68 -28.42
CA PHE A 475 7.91 -2.20 -28.10
C PHE A 475 8.72 -2.54 -29.34
N ALA A 476 8.06 -3.09 -30.36
CA ALA A 476 8.68 -3.49 -31.61
C ALA A 476 9.30 -2.31 -32.38
N THR A 477 8.73 -1.11 -32.22
CA THR A 477 9.25 0.13 -32.80
C THR A 477 10.49 0.68 -32.11
N HIS A 478 10.80 0.24 -30.89
CA HIS A 478 12.05 0.58 -30.23
C HIS A 478 13.20 -0.27 -30.82
N ARG A 479 13.53 0.00 -32.08
CA ARG A 479 14.61 -0.64 -32.85
C ARG A 479 15.90 0.16 -32.72
N TYR A 480 16.87 -0.48 -32.09
CA TYR A 480 18.24 0.02 -31.99
C TYR A 480 19.24 -0.98 -32.61
N PHE A 481 18.72 -2.01 -33.27
CA PHE A 481 19.42 -2.98 -34.11
C PHE A 481 18.44 -3.46 -35.18
N ASP A 482 18.97 -3.84 -36.33
CA ASP A 482 18.15 -4.22 -37.49
C ASP A 482 18.54 -5.60 -38.04
N THR A 483 19.65 -6.18 -37.57
CA THR A 483 20.15 -7.46 -38.09
C THR A 483 20.03 -8.61 -37.09
N ALA A 484 19.93 -9.83 -37.63
CA ALA A 484 19.94 -11.07 -36.87
C ALA A 484 21.19 -11.23 -36.00
N ILE A 485 22.34 -10.77 -36.50
CA ILE A 485 23.63 -10.83 -35.80
C ILE A 485 23.60 -9.93 -34.57
N GLU A 486 23.18 -8.68 -34.71
CA GLU A 486 23.05 -7.73 -33.60
C GLU A 486 22.01 -8.21 -32.57
N GLY A 487 20.94 -8.87 -33.02
CA GLY A 487 19.97 -9.51 -32.14
C GLY A 487 20.59 -10.63 -31.28
N LEU A 488 21.42 -11.49 -31.88
CA LEU A 488 22.15 -12.54 -31.16
C LEU A 488 23.19 -11.96 -30.19
N GLU A 489 23.91 -10.92 -30.61
CA GLU A 489 24.85 -10.20 -29.74
C GLU A 489 24.13 -9.55 -28.55
N THR A 490 22.95 -8.96 -28.79
CA THR A 490 22.13 -8.38 -27.73
C THR A 490 21.67 -9.44 -26.74
N LEU A 491 21.22 -10.61 -27.23
CA LEU A 491 20.86 -11.75 -26.39
C LEU A 491 22.05 -12.22 -25.54
N ALA A 492 23.22 -12.40 -26.16
CA ALA A 492 24.45 -12.82 -25.49
C ALA A 492 24.92 -11.81 -24.44
N ARG A 493 24.93 -10.51 -24.79
CA ARG A 493 25.33 -9.42 -23.88
C ARG A 493 24.41 -9.32 -22.67
N TYR A 494 23.10 -9.41 -22.89
CA TYR A 494 22.11 -9.35 -21.81
C TYR A 494 22.22 -10.55 -20.87
N SER A 495 22.52 -11.74 -21.40
CA SER A 495 22.68 -12.96 -20.60
C SER A 495 23.98 -13.00 -19.77
N SER A 496 25.03 -12.30 -20.22
CA SER A 496 26.39 -12.40 -19.65
C SER A 496 26.75 -11.27 -18.69
N GLN A 497 26.13 -10.10 -18.81
CA GLN A 497 26.46 -8.94 -17.98
C GLN A 497 25.39 -8.67 -16.94
N ARG A 498 25.73 -8.70 -15.65
CA ARG A 498 25.06 -7.89 -14.62
C ARG A 498 26.07 -6.83 -14.20
N LEU A 499 25.88 -5.58 -14.62
CA LEU A 499 26.75 -4.50 -14.14
C LEU A 499 26.21 -4.05 -12.78
N PRO A 500 26.98 -4.19 -11.69
CA PRO A 500 26.60 -3.59 -10.41
C PRO A 500 26.56 -2.06 -10.60
N ASN A 501 25.44 -1.44 -10.23
CA ASN A 501 25.14 0.01 -10.29
C ASN A 501 24.33 0.52 -11.50
N ASP A 502 23.82 -0.33 -12.38
CA ASP A 502 22.87 0.14 -13.40
C ASP A 502 21.54 0.63 -12.77
N LEU A 503 20.83 1.52 -13.49
CA LEU A 503 19.57 2.10 -13.03
C LEU A 503 18.50 1.03 -12.75
N TRP A 504 18.58 -0.11 -13.46
CA TRP A 504 17.73 -1.26 -13.25
C TRP A 504 17.94 -1.91 -11.87
N CYS A 505 19.19 -2.14 -11.46
CA CYS A 505 19.53 -2.65 -10.14
C CYS A 505 19.12 -1.67 -9.04
N GLN A 506 19.36 -0.38 -9.24
CA GLN A 506 18.95 0.66 -8.29
C GLN A 506 17.42 0.68 -8.11
N SER A 507 16.65 0.55 -9.21
CA SER A 507 15.19 0.44 -9.12
C SER A 507 14.75 -0.80 -8.34
N GLY A 508 15.46 -1.92 -8.51
CA GLY A 508 15.23 -3.14 -7.75
C GLY A 508 15.50 -2.96 -6.25
N VAL A 509 16.55 -2.22 -5.90
CA VAL A 509 16.84 -1.86 -4.50
C VAL A 509 15.70 -1.00 -3.94
N SER A 510 15.27 0.05 -4.63
CA SER A 510 14.13 0.88 -4.19
C SER A 510 12.85 0.07 -3.99
N LEU A 511 12.56 -0.88 -4.89
CA LEU A 511 11.40 -1.77 -4.76
C LEU A 511 11.54 -2.79 -3.62
N SER A 512 12.75 -3.19 -3.28
CA SER A 512 13.02 -4.12 -2.16
C SER A 512 12.90 -3.46 -0.79
N GLN A 513 12.98 -2.12 -0.73
CA GLN A 513 12.78 -1.36 0.51
C GLN A 513 11.33 -1.34 0.99
N ILE A 514 10.39 -1.77 0.14
CA ILE A 514 8.99 -1.96 0.53
C ILE A 514 8.74 -3.46 0.63
N ALA A 515 8.68 -3.98 1.85
CA ALA A 515 8.30 -5.37 2.09
C ALA A 515 6.77 -5.51 1.90
N ALA A 516 6.33 -5.58 0.65
CA ALA A 516 4.94 -5.80 0.29
C ALA A 516 4.70 -7.29 -0.05
N PRO A 517 3.76 -7.97 0.61
CA PRO A 517 3.28 -9.26 0.12
C PRO A 517 2.55 -9.08 -1.22
N GLY A 518 2.64 -10.08 -2.10
CA GLY A 518 1.98 -10.02 -3.41
C GLY A 518 2.81 -10.62 -4.55
N PRO A 519 2.51 -10.24 -5.81
CA PRO A 519 3.20 -10.78 -6.98
C PRO A 519 4.71 -10.47 -6.91
N PRO A 520 5.58 -11.45 -7.23
CA PRO A 520 7.01 -11.19 -7.32
C PRO A 520 7.30 -10.27 -8.49
N ILE A 521 8.24 -9.34 -8.31
CA ILE A 521 8.78 -8.56 -9.41
C ILE A 521 9.55 -9.51 -10.32
N ILE A 522 9.33 -9.41 -11.62
CA ILE A 522 10.03 -10.26 -12.56
C ILE A 522 11.47 -9.77 -12.72
N ASP A 523 12.39 -10.72 -12.59
CA ASP A 523 13.75 -10.57 -13.06
C ASP A 523 13.82 -11.02 -14.53
N PRO A 524 14.09 -10.12 -15.48
CA PRO A 524 14.18 -10.46 -16.91
C PRO A 524 15.14 -11.60 -17.22
N ILE A 525 16.24 -11.71 -16.45
CA ILE A 525 17.23 -12.77 -16.63
C ILE A 525 16.63 -14.15 -16.31
N SER A 526 15.66 -14.22 -15.40
CA SER A 526 14.92 -15.45 -15.09
C SER A 526 13.84 -15.80 -16.13
N ARG A 527 13.68 -14.99 -17.18
CA ARG A 527 12.63 -15.09 -18.21
C ARG A 527 13.23 -15.06 -19.62
N MET A 528 14.20 -15.93 -19.87
CA MET A 528 14.91 -15.99 -21.13
C MET A 528 14.00 -16.12 -22.36
N SER A 529 12.90 -16.87 -22.32
CA SER A 529 11.99 -16.98 -23.48
C SER A 529 11.32 -15.64 -23.82
N ALA A 530 10.96 -14.84 -22.81
CA ALA A 530 10.44 -13.50 -23.02
C ALA A 530 11.52 -12.53 -23.55
N LEU A 531 12.78 -12.70 -23.16
CA LEU A 531 13.91 -11.97 -23.74
C LEU A 531 14.09 -12.29 -25.23
N GLY A 532 14.05 -13.57 -25.61
CA GLY A 532 14.14 -14.00 -27.00
C GLY A 532 12.98 -13.44 -27.84
N LEU A 533 11.76 -13.48 -27.30
CA LEU A 533 10.59 -12.89 -27.94
C LEU A 533 10.68 -11.36 -28.04
N ALA A 534 11.21 -10.67 -27.03
CA ALA A 534 11.42 -9.22 -27.06
C ALA A 534 12.41 -8.77 -28.14
N ILE A 535 13.43 -9.58 -28.42
CA ILE A 535 14.38 -9.35 -29.52
C ILE A 535 13.71 -9.68 -30.86
N ALA A 536 13.00 -10.81 -30.96
CA ALA A 536 12.24 -11.18 -32.15
C ALA A 536 11.22 -10.11 -32.56
N LEU A 537 10.51 -9.51 -31.61
CA LEU A 537 9.58 -8.39 -31.86
C LEU A 537 10.25 -7.19 -32.54
N ARG A 538 11.51 -6.90 -32.19
CA ARG A 538 12.27 -5.79 -32.78
C ARG A 538 12.75 -6.10 -34.20
N LEU A 539 12.90 -7.37 -34.56
CA LEU A 539 13.25 -7.83 -35.91
C LEU A 539 12.04 -8.14 -36.79
N ALA A 540 10.83 -8.19 -36.23
CA ALA A 540 9.61 -8.50 -36.98
C ALA A 540 9.34 -7.45 -38.08
N PRO A 541 8.59 -7.72 -39.15
CA PRO A 541 8.17 -6.65 -40.06
C PRO A 541 7.21 -5.67 -39.37
N LEU A 542 7.39 -4.35 -39.54
CA LEU A 542 6.41 -3.33 -39.07
C LEU A 542 5.60 -2.77 -40.23
N ASP A 543 6.16 -2.80 -41.44
CA ASP A 543 5.46 -2.42 -42.65
C ASP A 543 5.15 -3.65 -43.52
N PRO A 544 4.07 -3.64 -44.32
CA PRO A 544 3.73 -4.75 -45.21
C PRO A 544 4.82 -5.09 -46.25
N PHE A 545 5.76 -4.17 -46.47
CA PHE A 545 6.87 -4.32 -47.42
C PHE A 545 8.17 -4.77 -46.75
N ASP A 546 8.22 -4.84 -45.41
CA ASP A 546 9.38 -5.30 -44.67
C ASP A 546 9.57 -6.81 -44.84
N SER A 547 10.80 -7.22 -45.13
CA SER A 547 11.12 -8.64 -45.23
C SER A 547 11.32 -9.27 -43.85
N PRO A 548 10.75 -10.46 -43.55
CA PRO A 548 11.01 -11.18 -42.31
C PRO A 548 12.38 -11.90 -42.29
N THR A 549 13.29 -11.61 -43.23
CA THR A 549 14.59 -12.30 -43.39
C THR A 549 15.45 -12.26 -42.13
N GLU A 550 15.57 -11.09 -41.49
CA GLU A 550 16.40 -10.92 -40.30
C GLU A 550 15.79 -11.63 -39.08
N LEU A 551 14.46 -11.59 -38.94
CA LEU A 551 13.75 -12.38 -37.93
C LEU A 551 13.98 -13.88 -38.12
N HIS A 552 13.83 -14.37 -39.36
CA HIS A 552 14.09 -15.77 -39.69
C HIS A 552 15.55 -16.15 -39.39
N GLY A 553 16.50 -15.30 -39.80
CA GLY A 553 17.93 -15.50 -39.55
C GLY A 553 18.28 -15.58 -38.06
N PHE A 554 17.63 -14.76 -37.23
CA PHE A 554 17.78 -14.80 -35.78
C PHE A 554 17.22 -16.10 -35.18
N LEU A 555 15.95 -16.42 -35.46
CA LEU A 555 15.26 -17.58 -34.89
C LEU A 555 15.91 -18.91 -35.29
N SER A 556 16.40 -19.02 -36.53
CA SER A 556 17.03 -20.24 -37.06
C SER A 556 18.37 -20.57 -36.39
N ARG A 557 19.00 -19.60 -35.72
CA ARG A 557 20.28 -19.76 -35.03
C ARG A 557 20.13 -20.05 -33.53
N LEU A 558 18.90 -20.04 -33.01
CA LEU A 558 18.63 -20.36 -31.61
C LEU A 558 18.61 -21.86 -31.37
N ASP A 559 18.97 -22.27 -30.15
CA ASP A 559 18.85 -23.66 -29.72
C ASP A 559 17.38 -24.14 -29.83
N PRO A 560 17.12 -25.36 -30.36
CA PRO A 560 15.77 -25.87 -30.56
C PRO A 560 14.90 -25.91 -29.28
N SER A 561 15.50 -26.21 -28.12
CA SER A 561 14.77 -26.24 -26.85
C SER A 561 14.35 -24.83 -26.43
N TYR A 562 15.22 -23.85 -26.62
CA TYR A 562 14.94 -22.44 -26.36
C TYR A 562 13.87 -21.90 -27.31
N LEU A 563 14.00 -22.19 -28.61
CA LEU A 563 13.01 -21.82 -29.63
C LEU A 563 11.62 -22.36 -29.32
N ASN A 564 11.52 -23.60 -28.83
CA ASN A 564 10.23 -24.17 -28.40
C ASN A 564 9.63 -23.41 -27.21
N THR A 565 10.43 -22.94 -26.25
CA THR A 565 9.91 -22.12 -25.15
C THR A 565 9.45 -20.74 -25.61
N ILE A 566 10.12 -20.14 -26.60
CA ILE A 566 9.69 -18.89 -27.23
C ILE A 566 8.36 -19.14 -27.94
N ARG A 567 8.25 -20.20 -28.75
CA ARG A 567 7.02 -20.58 -29.43
C ARG A 567 5.85 -20.75 -28.46
N LEU A 568 6.02 -21.50 -27.37
CA LEU A 568 4.95 -21.70 -26.37
C LEU A 568 4.48 -20.38 -25.75
N LEU A 569 5.41 -19.43 -25.58
CA LEU A 569 5.10 -18.09 -25.10
C LEU A 569 4.39 -17.26 -26.19
N THR A 570 4.81 -17.32 -27.44
CA THR A 570 4.14 -16.66 -28.56
C THR A 570 2.73 -17.21 -28.75
N ASP A 571 2.53 -18.53 -28.74
CA ASP A 571 1.22 -19.19 -28.84
C ASP A 571 0.27 -18.79 -27.71
N ARG A 572 0.81 -18.46 -26.53
CA ARG A 572 0.05 -17.95 -25.39
C ARG A 572 -0.45 -16.51 -25.63
N ILE A 573 0.36 -15.69 -26.30
CA ILE A 573 0.10 -14.25 -26.46
C ILE A 573 -0.67 -13.98 -27.76
N LEU A 574 -0.25 -14.58 -28.87
CA LEU A 574 -0.81 -14.44 -30.22
C LEU A 574 -1.22 -15.82 -30.75
N PRO A 575 -2.38 -16.37 -30.33
CA PRO A 575 -2.79 -17.70 -30.73
C PRO A 575 -3.13 -17.79 -32.22
N ASN A 576 -3.20 -19.01 -32.74
CA ASN A 576 -3.68 -19.37 -34.10
C ASN A 576 -2.64 -19.34 -35.25
N ALA A 577 -1.35 -19.60 -34.98
CA ALA A 577 -0.41 -19.93 -36.06
C ALA A 577 -0.87 -21.19 -36.82
N THR A 578 -0.84 -21.15 -38.15
CA THR A 578 -1.11 -22.31 -39.00
C THR A 578 0.15 -23.11 -39.30
N ALA A 579 1.31 -22.46 -39.28
CA ALA A 579 2.59 -23.10 -39.51
C ALA A 579 2.96 -24.10 -38.39
N LYS A 580 3.51 -25.26 -38.79
CA LYS A 580 3.90 -26.33 -37.87
C LYS A 580 5.31 -26.15 -37.32
N ALA A 581 6.22 -25.63 -38.13
CA ALA A 581 7.60 -25.40 -37.74
C ALA A 581 7.68 -24.22 -36.75
N PRO A 582 8.46 -24.31 -35.66
CA PRO A 582 8.51 -23.26 -34.64
C PRO A 582 8.93 -21.89 -35.18
N VAL A 583 9.91 -21.83 -36.09
CA VAL A 583 10.38 -20.56 -36.71
C VAL A 583 9.25 -19.91 -37.49
N ASP A 584 8.66 -20.66 -38.44
CA ASP A 584 7.60 -20.15 -39.32
C ASP A 584 6.35 -19.73 -38.54
N ALA A 585 5.99 -20.47 -37.48
CA ALA A 585 4.85 -20.15 -36.61
C ALA A 585 5.05 -18.82 -35.88
N ILE A 586 6.25 -18.59 -35.31
CA ILE A 586 6.56 -17.33 -34.63
C ILE A 586 6.55 -16.18 -35.65
N ILE A 587 7.12 -16.36 -36.85
CA ILE A 587 7.10 -15.34 -37.90
C ILE A 587 5.67 -14.99 -38.29
N GLU A 588 4.85 -16.00 -38.61
CA GLU A 588 3.43 -15.83 -38.96
C GLU A 588 2.68 -15.03 -37.90
N GLN A 589 2.88 -15.35 -36.62
CA GLN A 589 2.25 -14.64 -35.50
C GLN A 589 2.74 -13.19 -35.37
N LEU A 590 4.05 -12.95 -35.52
CA LEU A 590 4.63 -11.61 -35.38
C LEU A 590 4.36 -10.71 -36.58
N CYS A 591 4.03 -11.27 -37.75
CA CYS A 591 3.59 -10.49 -38.89
C CYS A 591 2.31 -9.69 -38.63
N ILE A 592 1.47 -10.05 -37.65
CA ILE A 592 0.29 -9.24 -37.29
C ILE A 592 0.63 -7.77 -36.99
N LEU A 593 1.88 -7.47 -36.62
CA LEU A 593 2.36 -6.12 -36.37
C LEU A 593 2.36 -5.21 -37.62
N HIS A 594 2.41 -5.76 -38.83
CA HIS A 594 2.33 -4.98 -40.07
C HIS A 594 0.89 -4.65 -40.49
N GLU A 595 -0.12 -5.27 -39.86
CA GLU A 595 -1.53 -5.00 -40.12
C GLU A 595 -2.02 -3.74 -39.40
N MET A 596 -1.13 -3.09 -38.65
CA MET A 596 -1.40 -1.88 -37.89
C MET A 596 -1.39 -0.68 -38.84
N PRO A 597 -2.37 0.24 -38.73
CA PRO A 597 -2.49 1.33 -39.68
C PRO A 597 -1.25 2.24 -39.61
N SER A 598 -0.40 2.15 -40.63
CA SER A 598 0.54 3.20 -41.00
C SER A 598 -0.31 4.39 -41.45
N SER A 599 -0.57 5.35 -40.55
CA SER A 599 -1.28 6.61 -40.83
C SER A 599 -2.65 6.47 -41.51
N GLY A 600 -3.72 6.32 -40.72
CA GLY A 600 -5.10 6.36 -41.24
C GLY A 600 -6.15 6.37 -40.12
N THR A 601 -6.47 7.58 -39.64
CA THR A 601 -7.66 7.97 -38.85
C THR A 601 -8.44 6.85 -38.15
N PHE A 602 -8.10 6.57 -36.89
CA PHE A 602 -9.13 6.21 -35.92
C PHE A 602 -9.76 7.50 -35.39
N THR A 603 -10.95 7.85 -35.88
CA THR A 603 -11.83 8.76 -35.15
C THR A 603 -12.34 8.02 -33.93
N LEU A 604 -11.93 8.47 -32.73
CA LEU A 604 -12.53 8.11 -31.44
C LEU A 604 -14.01 8.49 -31.40
#